data_AF-A0A8B9HIC3-F1
#
_entry.id   AF-A0A8B9HIC3-F1
#
_cell.length_a   1.000
_cell.length_b   1.000
_cell.length_c   1.000
_cell.angle_alpha   90.00
_cell.angle_beta   90.00
_cell.angle_gamma   90.00
#
_symmetry.space_group_name_H-M   'P 1'
#
loop_
_entity.id
_entity.type
_entity.pdbx_description
1 polymer ?
#
loop_
_entity_poly.entity_id
_entity_poly.type
_entity_poly.pdbx_seq_one_letter_code
_entity_poly.pdbx_strand_id
1 'polypeptide(L)'
;MHEKNCDKKPTREKERALQMWQAAAQELDRLQKLYQSTMRDGQLHTAERQHIQNQLAQVQQHTQKLQTTNQSLESVRKNAVTLFIALFDSTAILFRYAIKHTSHFSPKPCVWMQEEDAAEAHGREEASDRRLQQLQAALSQLEGRLKGATAEAESVRREQAVWERKLGELQSRCATLEEEKFETFQRLRNSLQLAEEASLQRDQVYHRNITFKGEVWCEMNLAASLQPVFCCFQECADKETQIERAHRERKAVEEELEKVYREGRCGEPELRKMEALHQRCLNAERQKEETELTLNTTQSNMKKLEMDFSEELSRCQEEVRRLQVALASAREESSSISEERLSLQQENQQLHRDMDTLRKECVLAQRQAKQQVSCMQQELSVKEQSLEARLREMEESSKSSNAGLSRLLQAQQKTTNRYREEAKQLTHTFQNTVSSLRSELNRQKQRCEELEIQLETDHKKILEFERQLVEHQEKNARLQTRLSQAEHRASSASQQVQTHTP
;
A
#
# COMPACT_ATOMS: atom_id res chain seq x y z
N MET A 1 55.22 29.91 60.44
CA MET A 1 54.69 29.28 59.20
C MET A 1 53.42 28.44 59.42
N HIS A 2 52.82 28.41 60.61
CA HIS A 2 51.59 27.62 60.87
C HIS A 2 50.27 28.36 60.64
N GLU A 3 50.26 29.69 60.51
CA GLU A 3 49.01 30.43 60.24
C GLU A 3 48.52 30.33 58.77
N LYS A 4 49.39 30.01 57.81
CA LYS A 4 49.01 29.96 56.37
C LYS A 4 48.29 28.67 55.93
N ASN A 5 48.15 27.67 56.81
CA ASN A 5 47.48 26.40 56.49
C ASN A 5 46.06 26.29 57.05
N CYS A 6 45.69 27.09 58.06
CA CYS A 6 44.32 27.13 58.56
C CYS A 6 43.36 27.86 57.61
N ASP A 7 43.83 28.87 56.87
CA ASP A 7 43.01 29.59 55.88
C ASP A 7 42.74 28.79 54.58
N LYS A 8 43.50 27.70 54.33
CA LYS A 8 43.39 26.88 53.11
C LYS A 8 42.36 25.74 53.19
N LYS A 9 42.02 25.28 54.41
CA LYS A 9 40.97 24.27 54.62
C LYS A 9 39.56 24.82 54.32
N PRO A 10 39.13 25.98 54.84
CA PRO A 10 37.79 26.50 54.56
C PRO A 10 37.62 26.90 53.08
N THR A 11 38.70 27.28 52.38
CA THR A 11 38.67 27.55 50.94
C THR A 11 38.48 26.28 50.10
N ARG A 12 39.17 25.18 50.43
CA ARG A 12 38.98 23.89 49.74
C ARG A 12 37.59 23.28 49.97
N GLU A 13 37.06 23.40 51.19
CA GLU A 13 35.70 22.94 51.49
C GLU A 13 34.65 23.79 50.77
N LYS A 14 34.85 25.11 50.70
CA LYS A 14 34.00 26.02 49.92
C LYS A 14 34.04 25.71 48.42
N GLU A 15 35.20 25.41 47.86
CA GLU A 15 35.36 24.99 46.46
C GLU A 15 34.66 23.66 46.17
N ARG A 16 34.77 22.67 47.07
CA ARG A 16 34.05 21.40 46.96
C ARG A 16 32.54 21.59 47.06
N ALA A 17 32.08 22.43 47.98
CA ALA A 17 30.66 22.75 48.12
C ALA A 17 30.12 23.46 46.87
N LEU A 18 30.89 24.38 46.27
CA LEU A 18 30.56 25.03 45.00
C LEU A 18 30.48 24.03 43.84
N GLN A 19 31.43 23.09 43.75
CA GLN A 19 31.42 22.05 42.72
C GLN A 19 30.19 21.13 42.87
N MET A 20 29.89 20.70 44.09
CA MET A 20 28.71 19.89 44.38
C MET A 20 27.41 20.63 44.05
N TRP A 21 27.33 21.93 44.40
CA TRP A 21 26.17 22.76 44.07
C TRP A 21 26.02 22.96 42.56
N GLN A 22 27.13 23.17 41.85
CA GLN A 22 27.14 23.35 40.40
C GLN A 22 26.74 22.05 39.67
N ALA A 23 27.21 20.89 40.14
CA ALA A 23 26.78 19.59 39.63
C ALA A 23 25.30 19.33 39.89
N ALA A 24 24.81 19.62 41.11
CA ALA A 24 23.39 19.50 41.45
C ALA A 24 22.50 20.42 40.60
N ALA A 25 22.95 21.66 40.34
CA ALA A 25 22.23 22.60 39.48
C ALA A 25 22.17 22.13 38.01
N GLN A 26 23.27 21.55 37.50
CA GLN A 26 23.31 20.96 36.16
C GLN A 26 22.39 19.74 36.03
N GLU A 27 22.34 18.88 37.06
CA GLU A 27 21.44 17.72 37.04
C GLU A 27 19.97 18.14 37.13
N LEU A 28 19.66 19.19 37.90
CA LEU A 28 18.31 19.74 37.96
C LEU A 28 17.85 20.30 36.61
N ASP A 29 18.72 21.03 35.89
CA ASP A 29 18.42 21.53 34.55
C ASP A 29 18.26 20.39 33.53
N ARG A 30 19.09 19.34 33.64
CA ARG A 30 18.96 18.12 32.82
C ARG A 30 17.64 17.40 33.07
N LEU A 31 17.26 17.19 34.33
CA LEU A 31 15.99 16.56 34.70
C LEU A 31 14.78 17.40 34.27
N GLN A 32 14.87 18.72 34.36
CA GLN A 32 13.83 19.62 33.89
C GLN A 32 13.63 19.53 32.38
N LYS A 33 14.73 19.45 31.60
CA LYS A 33 14.66 19.24 30.14
C LYS A 33 14.07 17.89 29.78
N LEU A 34 14.47 16.82 30.49
CA LEU A 34 13.91 15.48 30.30
C LEU A 34 12.41 15.46 30.59
N TYR A 35 11.99 16.02 31.72
CA TYR A 35 10.57 16.13 32.07
C TYR A 35 9.78 16.88 31.00
N GLN A 36 10.30 18.01 30.51
CA GLN A 36 9.65 18.76 29.43
C GLN A 36 9.57 17.97 28.12
N SER A 37 10.60 17.19 27.77
CA SER A 37 10.58 16.32 26.60
C SER A 37 9.50 15.26 26.74
N THR A 38 9.48 14.53 27.86
CA THR A 38 8.50 13.47 28.11
C THR A 38 7.07 14.01 28.13
N MET A 39 6.85 15.22 28.65
CA MET A 39 5.54 15.87 28.60
C MET A 39 5.12 16.25 27.17
N ARG A 40 6.04 16.72 26.33
CA ARG A 40 5.76 17.01 24.91
C ARG A 40 5.49 15.74 24.11
N ASP A 41 6.27 14.69 24.33
CA ASP A 41 6.08 13.39 23.69
C ASP A 41 4.73 12.77 24.10
N GLY A 42 4.38 12.87 25.37
CA GLY A 42 3.05 12.49 25.87
C GLY A 42 1.92 13.26 25.17
N GLN A 43 2.08 14.58 24.98
CA GLN A 43 1.10 15.41 24.25
C GLN A 43 0.99 14.99 22.77
N LEU A 44 2.12 14.74 22.10
CA LEU A 44 2.14 14.25 20.71
C LEU A 44 1.39 12.92 20.59
N HIS A 45 1.66 11.96 21.46
CA HIS A 45 0.96 10.68 21.46
C HIS A 45 -0.54 10.80 21.73
N THR A 46 -0.97 11.73 22.58
CA THR A 46 -2.41 11.98 22.78
C THR A 46 -3.08 12.57 21.54
N ALA A 47 -2.41 13.48 20.83
CA ALA A 47 -2.90 14.05 19.59
C ALA A 47 -2.95 13.00 18.46
N GLU A 48 -1.92 12.16 18.32
CA GLU A 48 -1.89 11.05 17.38
C GLU A 48 -3.00 10.04 17.66
N ARG A 49 -3.21 9.68 18.93
CA ARG A 49 -4.29 8.77 19.33
C ARG A 49 -5.67 9.36 18.98
N GLN A 50 -5.90 10.65 19.22
CA GLN A 50 -7.14 11.32 18.81
C GLN A 50 -7.30 11.34 17.28
N HIS A 51 -6.24 11.59 16.53
CA HIS A 51 -6.28 11.59 15.07
C HIS A 51 -6.68 10.22 14.52
N ILE A 52 -6.05 9.15 15.02
CA ILE A 52 -6.38 7.77 14.63
C ILE A 52 -7.82 7.42 15.01
N GLN A 53 -8.27 7.83 16.20
CA GLN A 53 -9.64 7.59 16.65
C GLN A 53 -10.68 8.28 15.75
N ASN A 54 -10.40 9.51 15.30
CA ASN A 54 -11.24 10.23 14.35
C ASN A 54 -11.28 9.54 12.98
N GLN A 55 -10.12 9.07 12.47
CA GLN A 55 -10.06 8.31 11.22
C GLN A 55 -10.86 7.01 11.32
N LEU A 56 -10.76 6.29 12.44
CA LEU A 56 -11.52 5.07 12.67
C LEU A 56 -13.03 5.33 12.66
N ALA A 57 -13.49 6.40 13.32
CA ALA A 57 -14.90 6.80 13.30
C ALA A 57 -15.39 7.12 11.88
N GLN A 58 -14.55 7.77 11.07
CA GLN A 58 -14.87 8.07 9.67
C GLN A 58 -14.99 6.79 8.82
N VAL A 59 -14.06 5.84 8.98
CA VAL A 59 -14.13 4.54 8.29
C VAL A 59 -15.36 3.75 8.71
N GLN A 60 -15.72 3.77 10.00
CA GLN A 60 -16.94 3.14 10.50
C GLN A 60 -18.19 3.78 9.86
N GLN A 61 -18.25 5.10 9.74
CA GLN A 61 -19.34 5.80 9.07
C GLN A 61 -19.44 5.44 7.59
N HIS A 62 -18.31 5.37 6.87
CA HIS A 62 -18.29 4.94 5.47
C HIS A 62 -18.76 3.51 5.31
N THR A 63 -18.36 2.62 6.21
CA THR A 63 -18.80 1.21 6.21
C THR A 63 -20.31 1.09 6.39
N GLN A 64 -20.90 1.86 7.32
CA GLN A 64 -22.36 1.89 7.52
C GLN A 64 -23.10 2.42 6.28
N LYS A 65 -22.61 3.49 5.65
CA LYS A 65 -23.18 4.00 4.38
C LYS A 65 -23.10 2.98 3.25
N LEU A 66 -21.98 2.26 3.17
CA LEU A 66 -21.80 1.21 2.16
C LEU A 66 -22.76 0.04 2.40
N GLN A 67 -23.00 -0.31 3.67
CA GLN A 67 -23.94 -1.36 4.05
C GLN A 67 -25.40 -1.00 3.69
N THR A 68 -25.84 0.24 3.95
CA THR A 68 -27.20 0.69 3.60
C THR A 68 -27.42 0.80 2.09
N THR A 69 -26.41 1.28 1.34
CA THR A 69 -26.46 1.34 -0.13
C THR A 69 -26.44 -0.05 -0.76
N ASN A 70 -25.69 -1.00 -0.18
CA ASN A 70 -25.70 -2.38 -0.66
C ASN A 70 -27.06 -3.05 -0.40
N GLN A 71 -27.69 -2.81 0.75
CA GLN A 71 -29.04 -3.30 1.05
C GLN A 71 -30.10 -2.72 0.08
N SER A 72 -29.99 -1.44 -0.30
CA SER A 72 -30.90 -0.84 -1.28
C SER A 72 -30.66 -1.38 -2.70
N LEU A 73 -29.41 -1.64 -3.08
CA LEU A 73 -29.09 -2.31 -4.34
C LEU A 73 -29.62 -3.75 -4.38
N GLU A 74 -29.50 -4.49 -3.28
CA GLU A 74 -30.05 -5.85 -3.19
C GLU A 74 -31.58 -5.87 -3.30
N SER A 75 -32.28 -4.90 -2.71
CA SER A 75 -33.74 -4.81 -2.84
C SER A 75 -34.17 -4.45 -4.27
N VAL A 76 -33.46 -3.52 -4.92
CA VAL A 76 -33.65 -3.20 -6.35
C VAL A 76 -33.37 -4.42 -7.22
N ARG A 77 -32.28 -5.17 -6.95
CA ARG A 77 -31.95 -6.39 -7.69
C ARG A 77 -33.04 -7.45 -7.54
N LYS A 78 -33.54 -7.67 -6.33
CA LYS A 78 -34.66 -8.59 -6.07
C LYS A 78 -35.90 -8.15 -6.86
N ASN A 79 -36.26 -6.87 -6.81
CA ASN A 79 -37.41 -6.33 -7.54
C ASN A 79 -37.27 -6.47 -9.06
N ALA A 80 -36.07 -6.22 -9.60
CA ALA A 80 -35.80 -6.37 -11.02
C ALA A 80 -35.95 -7.82 -11.50
N VAL A 81 -35.47 -8.80 -10.70
CA VAL A 81 -35.67 -10.23 -11.00
C VAL A 81 -37.14 -10.60 -11.00
N THR A 82 -37.93 -10.11 -10.02
CA THR A 82 -39.37 -10.36 -9.96
C THR A 82 -40.11 -9.77 -11.16
N LEU A 83 -39.78 -8.54 -11.55
CA LEU A 83 -40.32 -7.89 -12.75
C LEU A 83 -39.96 -8.64 -14.04
N PHE A 84 -38.72 -9.14 -14.14
CA PHE A 84 -38.25 -9.89 -15.30
C PHE A 84 -39.01 -11.22 -15.45
N ILE A 85 -39.23 -11.94 -14.36
CA ILE A 85 -40.04 -13.18 -14.35
C ILE A 85 -41.48 -12.86 -14.81
N ALA A 86 -42.11 -11.82 -14.25
CA ALA A 86 -43.48 -11.44 -14.62
C ALA A 86 -43.63 -11.02 -16.11
N LEU A 87 -42.64 -10.32 -16.65
CA LEU A 87 -42.57 -9.96 -18.08
C LEU A 87 -42.37 -11.19 -18.97
N PHE A 88 -41.53 -12.13 -18.54
CA PHE A 88 -41.29 -13.38 -19.26
C PHE A 88 -42.55 -14.25 -19.30
N ASP A 89 -43.28 -14.34 -18.19
CA ASP A 89 -44.55 -15.05 -18.12
C ASP A 89 -45.63 -14.38 -18.98
N SER A 90 -45.71 -13.03 -18.96
CA SER A 90 -46.67 -12.27 -19.76
C SER A 90 -46.40 -12.38 -21.27
N THR A 91 -45.13 -12.33 -21.68
CA THR A 91 -44.74 -12.51 -23.09
C THR A 91 -44.92 -13.95 -23.56
N ALA A 92 -44.68 -14.96 -22.72
CA ALA A 92 -44.98 -16.35 -23.02
C ALA A 92 -46.48 -16.60 -23.23
N ILE A 93 -47.36 -15.92 -22.48
CA ILE A 93 -48.82 -15.96 -22.67
C ILE A 93 -49.21 -15.30 -24.01
N LEU A 94 -48.63 -14.15 -24.36
CA LEU A 94 -48.87 -13.47 -25.64
C LEU A 94 -48.38 -14.29 -26.83
N PHE A 95 -47.22 -14.95 -26.73
CA PHE A 95 -46.74 -15.86 -27.77
C PHE A 95 -47.65 -17.09 -27.95
N ARG A 96 -48.19 -17.66 -26.86
CA ARG A 96 -49.21 -18.72 -26.95
C ARG A 96 -50.52 -18.24 -27.59
N TYR A 97 -50.94 -17.02 -27.29
CA TYR A 97 -52.12 -16.39 -27.90
C TYR A 97 -51.91 -16.14 -29.41
N ALA A 98 -50.75 -15.62 -29.81
CA ALA A 98 -50.39 -15.37 -31.20
C ALA A 98 -50.27 -16.66 -32.04
N ILE A 99 -49.72 -17.74 -31.47
CA ILE A 99 -49.64 -19.06 -32.12
C ILE A 99 -51.04 -19.68 -32.32
N LYS A 100 -51.99 -19.42 -31.42
CA LYS A 100 -53.38 -19.89 -31.54
C LYS A 100 -54.21 -19.10 -32.55
N HIS A 101 -53.80 -17.88 -32.88
CA HIS A 101 -54.46 -16.98 -33.84
C HIS A 101 -53.82 -16.96 -35.24
N THR A 102 -52.71 -17.68 -35.48
CA THR A 102 -52.04 -17.75 -36.80
C THR A 102 -52.55 -18.88 -37.72
N SER A 103 -53.56 -19.65 -37.32
CA SER A 103 -54.12 -20.77 -38.11
C SER A 103 -55.37 -20.42 -38.94
N HIS A 104 -55.73 -19.15 -39.10
CA HIS A 104 -56.84 -18.74 -39.97
C HIS A 104 -56.57 -17.40 -40.66
N PHE A 105 -55.89 -17.40 -41.81
CA PHE A 105 -56.02 -16.32 -42.78
C PHE A 105 -55.97 -16.87 -44.22
N SER A 106 -57.08 -16.71 -44.93
CA SER A 106 -57.25 -16.95 -46.35
C SER A 106 -57.00 -15.66 -47.14
N PRO A 107 -56.47 -15.70 -48.38
CA PRO A 107 -56.09 -14.50 -49.12
C PRO A 107 -57.23 -13.98 -50.01
N LYS A 108 -57.43 -12.66 -50.01
CA LYS A 108 -58.19 -11.90 -51.02
C LYS A 108 -57.27 -10.86 -51.68
N PRO A 109 -57.36 -10.61 -52.99
CA PRO A 109 -56.43 -9.75 -53.70
C PRO A 109 -56.94 -8.31 -53.77
N CYS A 110 -56.12 -7.32 -53.37
CA CYS A 110 -56.37 -5.90 -53.61
C CYS A 110 -55.05 -5.16 -53.90
N VAL A 111 -55.05 -4.41 -55.00
CA VAL A 111 -53.92 -3.75 -55.68
C VAL A 111 -53.41 -2.48 -54.93
N TRP A 112 -53.83 -2.27 -53.68
CA TRP A 112 -53.45 -1.11 -52.86
C TRP A 112 -52.29 -1.38 -51.88
N MET A 113 -51.82 -2.64 -51.76
CA MET A 113 -50.73 -3.01 -50.85
C MET A 113 -49.33 -2.70 -51.39
N GLN A 114 -49.16 -2.41 -52.68
CA GLN A 114 -47.83 -2.32 -53.29
C GLN A 114 -47.05 -1.03 -52.93
N GLU A 115 -47.76 0.06 -52.60
CA GLU A 115 -47.16 1.29 -52.07
C GLU A 115 -46.98 1.22 -50.55
N GLU A 116 -47.86 0.51 -49.84
CA GLU A 116 -47.81 0.35 -48.38
C GLU A 116 -46.76 -0.68 -47.95
N ASP A 117 -46.63 -1.81 -48.66
CA ASP A 117 -45.56 -2.80 -48.47
C ASP A 117 -44.18 -2.26 -48.88
N ALA A 118 -44.13 -1.37 -49.89
CA ALA A 118 -42.89 -0.69 -50.28
C ALA A 118 -42.49 0.37 -49.25
N ALA A 119 -43.44 1.13 -48.71
CA ALA A 119 -43.21 2.07 -47.62
C ALA A 119 -42.79 1.35 -46.33
N GLU A 120 -43.39 0.19 -46.02
CA GLU A 120 -42.97 -0.65 -44.89
C GLU A 120 -41.58 -1.27 -45.11
N ALA A 121 -41.25 -1.70 -46.32
CA ALA A 121 -39.92 -2.22 -46.64
C ALA A 121 -38.85 -1.13 -46.49
N HIS A 122 -39.12 0.10 -46.97
CA HIS A 122 -38.24 1.25 -46.76
C HIS A 122 -38.14 1.65 -45.28
N GLY A 123 -39.25 1.61 -44.54
CA GLY A 123 -39.23 1.85 -43.09
C GLY A 123 -38.41 0.82 -42.32
N ARG A 124 -38.41 -0.44 -42.75
CA ARG A 124 -37.56 -1.51 -42.19
C ARG A 124 -36.08 -1.34 -42.55
N GLU A 125 -35.80 -0.92 -43.78
CA GLU A 125 -34.44 -0.61 -44.25
C GLU A 125 -33.85 0.59 -43.48
N GLU A 126 -34.60 1.69 -43.36
CA GLU A 126 -34.19 2.83 -42.55
C GLU A 126 -34.01 2.47 -41.07
N ALA A 127 -34.87 1.62 -40.51
CA ALA A 127 -34.72 1.14 -39.14
C ALA A 127 -33.45 0.28 -38.97
N SER A 128 -33.11 -0.53 -39.97
CA SER A 128 -31.88 -1.31 -40.01
C SER A 128 -30.65 -0.42 -40.12
N ASP A 129 -30.68 0.61 -40.98
CA ASP A 129 -29.57 1.55 -41.14
C ASP A 129 -29.36 2.42 -39.90
N ARG A 130 -30.44 2.88 -39.26
CA ARG A 130 -30.35 3.55 -37.94
C ARG A 130 -29.73 2.63 -36.90
N ARG A 131 -30.05 1.34 -36.91
CA ARG A 131 -29.47 0.34 -36.00
C ARG A 131 -27.99 0.06 -36.31
N LEU A 132 -27.61 0.02 -37.59
CA LEU A 132 -26.22 -0.12 -38.02
C LEU A 132 -25.39 1.10 -37.59
N GLN A 133 -25.90 2.31 -37.80
CA GLN A 133 -25.25 3.55 -37.35
C GLN A 133 -25.10 3.60 -35.83
N GLN A 134 -26.12 3.17 -35.08
CA GLN A 134 -26.03 3.04 -33.62
C GLN A 134 -24.96 2.03 -33.19
N LEU A 135 -24.86 0.88 -33.85
CA LEU A 135 -23.83 -0.12 -33.57
C LEU A 135 -22.43 0.38 -33.93
N GLN A 136 -22.27 1.10 -35.05
CA GLN A 136 -21.00 1.71 -35.45
C GLN A 136 -20.57 2.82 -34.48
N ALA A 137 -21.51 3.63 -33.99
CA ALA A 137 -21.24 4.63 -32.96
C ALA A 137 -20.82 3.97 -31.64
N ALA A 138 -21.51 2.90 -31.22
CA ALA A 138 -21.16 2.14 -30.02
C ALA A 138 -19.79 1.46 -30.14
N LEU A 139 -19.46 0.87 -31.30
CA LEU A 139 -18.15 0.29 -31.58
C LEU A 139 -17.04 1.36 -31.51
N SER A 140 -17.24 2.50 -32.16
CA SER A 140 -16.28 3.62 -32.13
C SER A 140 -16.04 4.11 -30.70
N GLN A 141 -17.08 4.18 -29.88
CA GLN A 141 -16.98 4.54 -28.46
C GLN A 141 -16.20 3.49 -27.67
N LEU A 142 -16.45 2.20 -27.90
CA LEU A 142 -15.73 1.11 -27.23
C LEU A 142 -14.25 1.06 -27.65
N GLU A 143 -13.94 1.27 -28.93
CA GLU A 143 -12.57 1.38 -29.43
C GLU A 143 -11.82 2.56 -28.79
N GLY A 144 -12.48 3.71 -28.66
CA GLY A 144 -11.91 4.87 -27.96
C GLY A 144 -11.61 4.57 -26.49
N ARG A 145 -12.54 3.91 -25.78
CA ARG A 145 -12.35 3.49 -24.39
C ARG A 145 -11.23 2.45 -24.26
N LEU A 146 -11.12 1.51 -25.18
CA LEU A 146 -10.04 0.52 -25.20
C LEU A 146 -8.68 1.20 -25.39
N LYS A 147 -8.56 2.13 -26.35
CA LYS A 147 -7.35 2.92 -26.57
C LYS A 147 -6.95 3.72 -25.33
N GLY A 148 -7.91 4.38 -24.68
CA GLY A 148 -7.69 5.08 -23.40
C GLY A 148 -7.17 4.14 -22.32
N ALA A 149 -7.85 3.02 -22.09
CA ALA A 149 -7.44 2.02 -21.10
C ALA A 149 -6.05 1.43 -21.40
N THR A 150 -5.69 1.21 -22.67
CA THR A 150 -4.34 0.74 -23.04
C THR A 150 -3.26 1.79 -22.77
N ALA A 151 -3.54 3.06 -23.04
CA ALA A 151 -2.58 4.15 -22.78
C ALA A 151 -2.37 4.35 -21.27
N GLU A 152 -3.43 4.27 -20.47
CA GLU A 152 -3.37 4.29 -19.01
C GLU A 152 -2.57 3.10 -18.47
N ALA A 153 -2.83 1.88 -18.95
CA ALA A 153 -2.09 0.69 -18.56
C ALA A 153 -0.59 0.78 -18.93
N GLU A 154 -0.25 1.38 -20.07
CA GLU A 154 1.14 1.69 -20.41
C GLU A 154 1.76 2.74 -19.49
N SER A 155 1.02 3.80 -19.13
CA SER A 155 1.51 4.81 -18.18
C SER A 155 1.83 4.18 -16.83
N VAL A 156 0.92 3.37 -16.30
CA VAL A 156 1.12 2.65 -15.03
C VAL A 156 2.30 1.69 -15.13
N ARG A 157 2.50 0.98 -16.25
CA ARG A 157 3.69 0.14 -16.46
C ARG A 157 5.00 0.93 -16.46
N ARG A 158 5.02 2.14 -17.05
CA ARG A 158 6.21 3.02 -17.02
C ARG A 158 6.50 3.48 -15.60
N GLU A 159 5.48 3.86 -14.83
CA GLU A 159 5.62 4.26 -13.43
C GLU A 159 6.10 3.09 -12.57
N GLN A 160 5.54 1.89 -12.76
CA GLN A 160 5.98 0.67 -12.10
C GLN A 160 7.48 0.43 -12.34
N ALA A 161 7.94 0.52 -13.59
CA ALA A 161 9.36 0.33 -13.93
C ALA A 161 10.28 1.40 -13.29
N VAL A 162 9.77 2.62 -13.04
CA VAL A 162 10.50 3.66 -12.29
C VAL A 162 10.61 3.28 -10.82
N TRP A 163 9.52 2.81 -10.20
CA TRP A 163 9.52 2.39 -8.80
C TRP A 163 10.37 1.15 -8.56
N GLU A 164 10.38 0.19 -9.49
CA GLU A 164 11.26 -0.98 -9.46
C GLU A 164 12.73 -0.58 -9.51
N ARG A 165 13.10 0.39 -10.36
CA ARG A 165 14.47 0.94 -10.38
C ARG A 165 14.84 1.62 -9.06
N LYS A 166 13.98 2.49 -8.52
CA LYS A 166 14.22 3.13 -7.23
C LYS A 166 14.33 2.13 -6.08
N LEU A 167 13.52 1.08 -6.10
CA LEU A 167 13.60 0.00 -5.12
C LEU A 167 14.94 -0.73 -5.23
N GLY A 168 15.41 -1.03 -6.44
CA GLY A 168 16.74 -1.62 -6.68
C GLY A 168 17.89 -0.73 -6.22
N GLU A 169 17.83 0.57 -6.50
CA GLU A 169 18.81 1.56 -6.01
C GLU A 169 18.84 1.60 -4.48
N LEU A 170 17.67 1.68 -3.83
CA LEU A 170 17.57 1.66 -2.36
C LEU A 170 18.09 0.36 -1.77
N GLN A 171 17.77 -0.80 -2.36
CA GLN A 171 18.28 -2.09 -1.93
C GLN A 171 19.80 -2.15 -2.02
N SER A 172 20.39 -1.70 -3.14
CA SER A 172 21.85 -1.63 -3.30
C SER A 172 22.48 -0.73 -2.25
N ARG A 173 21.86 0.42 -1.95
CA ARG A 173 22.36 1.36 -0.94
C ARG A 173 22.23 0.83 0.49
N CYS A 174 21.18 0.08 0.79
CA CYS A 174 21.05 -0.63 2.06
C CYS A 174 22.17 -1.66 2.22
N ALA A 175 22.44 -2.46 1.17
CA ALA A 175 23.52 -3.45 1.20
C ALA A 175 24.90 -2.79 1.42
N THR A 176 25.21 -1.71 0.70
CA THR A 176 26.48 -0.99 0.90
C THR A 176 26.60 -0.41 2.30
N LEU A 177 25.51 0.14 2.86
CA LEU A 177 25.52 0.68 4.22
C LEU A 177 25.66 -0.43 5.28
N GLU A 178 25.10 -1.62 5.04
CA GLU A 178 25.29 -2.78 5.90
C GLU A 178 26.75 -3.27 5.89
N GLU A 179 27.39 -3.30 4.72
CA GLU A 179 28.80 -3.61 4.55
C GLU A 179 29.69 -2.57 5.26
N GLU A 180 29.46 -1.27 5.01
CA GLU A 180 30.19 -0.19 5.69
C GLU A 180 30.01 -0.23 7.21
N LYS A 181 28.80 -0.52 7.69
CA LYS A 181 28.52 -0.72 9.11
C LYS A 181 29.32 -1.89 9.66
N PHE A 182 29.33 -3.04 8.98
CA PHE A 182 30.07 -4.21 9.42
C PHE A 182 31.59 -3.95 9.46
N GLU A 183 32.14 -3.30 8.44
CA GLU A 183 33.54 -2.89 8.37
C GLU A 183 33.93 -1.91 9.48
N THR A 184 33.08 -0.92 9.76
CA THR A 184 33.32 0.03 10.86
C THR A 184 33.24 -0.65 12.22
N PHE A 185 32.29 -1.58 12.43
CA PHE A 185 32.25 -2.40 13.65
C PHE A 185 33.50 -3.25 13.82
N GLN A 186 34.02 -3.86 12.75
CA GLN A 186 35.27 -4.62 12.83
C GLN A 186 36.45 -3.74 13.19
N ARG A 187 36.58 -2.56 12.57
CA ARG A 187 37.64 -1.60 12.90
C ARG A 187 37.53 -1.13 14.35
N LEU A 188 36.32 -0.79 14.81
CA LEU A 188 36.07 -0.41 16.20
C LEU A 188 36.44 -1.54 17.16
N ARG A 189 36.03 -2.78 16.87
CA ARG A 189 36.37 -3.95 17.67
C ARG A 189 37.88 -4.16 17.77
N ASN A 190 38.60 -4.08 16.65
CA ASN A 190 40.06 -4.23 16.64
C ASN A 190 40.74 -3.08 17.40
N SER A 191 40.25 -1.85 17.25
CA SER A 191 40.79 -0.69 17.98
C SER A 191 40.51 -0.77 19.49
N LEU A 192 39.34 -1.30 19.87
CA LEU A 192 38.98 -1.54 21.26
C LEU A 192 39.84 -2.65 21.86
N GLN A 193 40.05 -3.76 21.15
CA GLN A 193 40.95 -4.83 21.60
C GLN A 193 42.37 -4.31 21.82
N LEU A 194 42.92 -3.53 20.89
CA LEU A 194 44.24 -2.92 21.06
C LEU A 194 44.28 -1.93 22.23
N ALA A 195 43.21 -1.16 22.44
CA ALA A 195 43.10 -0.24 23.57
C ALA A 195 42.99 -0.97 24.91
N GLU A 196 42.23 -2.07 24.96
CA GLU A 196 42.09 -2.97 26.12
C GLU A 196 43.42 -3.67 26.43
N GLU A 197 44.13 -4.17 25.43
CA GLU A 197 45.47 -4.75 25.60
C GLU A 197 46.46 -3.71 26.11
N ALA A 198 46.44 -2.49 25.54
CA ALA A 198 47.29 -1.39 26.00
C ALA A 198 46.93 -0.91 27.41
N SER A 199 45.64 -0.87 27.78
CA SER A 199 45.24 -0.57 29.16
C SER A 199 45.66 -1.68 30.11
N LEU A 200 45.46 -2.95 29.74
CA LEU A 200 45.85 -4.09 30.56
C LEU A 200 47.37 -4.14 30.78
N GLN A 201 48.17 -3.84 29.75
CA GLN A 201 49.62 -3.70 29.89
C GLN A 201 50.00 -2.53 30.80
N ARG A 202 49.35 -1.36 30.63
CA ARG A 202 49.57 -0.21 31.52
C ARG A 202 49.20 -0.54 32.96
N ASP A 203 48.08 -1.20 33.19
CA ASP A 203 47.61 -1.61 34.52
C ASP A 203 48.56 -2.65 35.12
N GLN A 204 49.04 -3.62 34.36
CA GLN A 204 50.05 -4.57 34.82
C GLN A 204 51.36 -3.87 35.24
N VAL A 205 51.85 -2.93 34.42
CA VAL A 205 53.05 -2.15 34.73
C VAL A 205 52.80 -1.23 35.93
N TYR A 206 51.62 -0.64 36.03
CA TYR A 206 51.21 0.23 37.12
C TYR A 206 51.08 -0.55 38.43
N HIS A 207 50.42 -1.71 38.43
CA HIS A 207 50.32 -2.61 39.56
C HIS A 207 51.70 -3.12 39.99
N ARG A 208 52.58 -3.53 39.07
CA ARG A 208 53.98 -3.90 39.40
C ARG A 208 54.75 -2.74 40.00
N ASN A 209 54.60 -1.54 39.46
CA ASN A 209 55.25 -0.34 40.00
C ASN A 209 54.68 0.06 41.36
N ILE A 210 53.37 -0.03 41.59
CA ILE A 210 52.74 0.28 42.87
C ILE A 210 53.08 -0.76 43.92
N THR A 211 53.07 -2.05 43.57
CA THR A 211 53.46 -3.12 44.49
C THR A 211 54.93 -2.97 44.86
N PHE A 212 55.82 -2.83 43.88
CA PHE A 212 57.25 -2.58 44.13
C PHE A 212 57.49 -1.28 44.92
N LYS A 213 56.85 -0.17 44.55
CA LYS A 213 56.97 1.09 45.31
C LYS A 213 56.34 0.99 46.68
N GLY A 214 55.23 0.26 46.84
CA GLY A 214 54.54 0.07 48.11
C GLY A 214 55.38 -0.77 49.07
N GLU A 215 55.98 -1.86 48.57
CA GLU A 215 56.92 -2.70 49.32
C GLU A 215 58.15 -1.91 49.74
N VAL A 216 58.84 -1.27 48.79
CA VAL A 216 60.04 -0.45 49.08
C VAL A 216 59.72 0.75 49.95
N TRP A 217 58.58 1.42 49.75
CA TRP A 217 58.16 2.56 50.57
C TRP A 217 57.76 2.10 51.98
N CYS A 218 57.05 0.98 52.14
CA CYS A 218 56.77 0.41 53.46
C CYS A 218 58.05 0.03 54.19
N GLU A 219 59.01 -0.63 53.52
CA GLU A 219 60.30 -1.00 54.12
C GLU A 219 61.13 0.22 54.50
N MET A 220 61.32 1.18 53.58
CA MET A 220 62.08 2.41 53.86
C MET A 220 61.39 3.28 54.89
N ASN A 221 60.06 3.43 54.84
CA ASN A 221 59.33 4.28 55.76
C ASN A 221 59.25 3.66 57.15
N LEU A 222 59.07 2.33 57.26
CA LEU A 222 59.12 1.62 58.54
C LEU A 222 60.53 1.70 59.16
N ALA A 223 61.58 1.54 58.35
CA ALA A 223 62.95 1.70 58.82
C ALA A 223 63.26 3.15 59.24
N ALA A 224 62.88 4.14 58.43
CA ALA A 224 63.12 5.55 58.71
C ALA A 224 62.32 6.08 59.90
N SER A 225 61.12 5.54 60.14
CA SER A 225 60.30 5.88 61.31
C SER A 225 60.82 5.25 62.61
N LEU A 226 61.20 3.97 62.58
CA LEU A 226 61.65 3.27 63.78
C LEU A 226 63.07 3.64 64.21
N GLN A 227 63.94 4.04 63.28
CA GLN A 227 65.33 4.39 63.57
C GLN A 227 65.50 5.47 64.66
N PRO A 228 64.86 6.66 64.61
CA PRO A 228 65.02 7.68 65.64
C PRO A 228 64.49 7.24 67.02
N VAL A 229 63.43 6.43 67.08
CA VAL A 229 62.92 5.85 68.34
C VAL A 229 63.95 4.91 68.94
N PHE A 230 64.53 4.03 68.12
CA PHE A 230 65.55 3.08 68.55
C PHE A 230 66.83 3.78 69.04
N CYS A 231 67.27 4.84 68.33
CA CYS A 231 68.39 5.67 68.77
C CYS A 231 68.12 6.33 70.13
N CYS A 232 66.96 6.97 70.31
CA CYS A 232 66.61 7.59 71.58
C CYS A 232 66.48 6.57 72.73
N PHE A 233 65.96 5.37 72.45
CA PHE A 233 65.85 4.30 73.44
C PHE A 233 67.23 3.85 73.94
N GLN A 234 68.17 3.62 73.01
CA GLN A 234 69.54 3.25 73.35
C GLN A 234 70.25 4.36 74.14
N GLU A 235 70.06 5.63 73.76
CA GLU A 235 70.60 6.77 74.51
C GLU A 235 70.03 6.87 75.93
N CYS A 236 68.75 6.53 76.12
CA CYS A 236 68.16 6.49 77.46
C CYS A 236 68.80 5.38 78.31
N ALA A 237 68.95 4.18 77.76
CA ALA A 237 69.61 3.07 78.44
C ALA A 237 71.07 3.43 78.82
N ASP A 238 71.82 4.04 77.91
CA ASP A 238 73.21 4.45 78.16
C ASP A 238 73.29 5.50 79.28
N LYS A 239 72.39 6.49 79.29
CA LYS A 239 72.32 7.52 80.34
C LYS A 239 71.92 6.96 81.70
N GLU A 240 70.98 6.01 81.76
CA GLU A 240 70.62 5.31 83.00
C GLU A 240 71.84 4.60 83.60
N THR A 241 72.62 3.88 82.78
CA THR A 241 73.86 3.25 83.27
C THR A 241 74.91 4.26 83.73
N GLN A 242 74.95 5.46 83.14
CA GLN A 242 75.84 6.55 83.57
C GLN A 242 75.42 7.12 84.92
N ILE A 243 74.12 7.35 85.14
CA ILE A 243 73.56 7.78 86.43
C ILE A 243 73.89 6.75 87.51
N GLU A 244 73.68 5.46 87.24
CA GLU A 244 74.01 4.40 88.20
C GLU A 244 75.50 4.35 88.55
N ARG A 245 76.39 4.57 87.57
CA ARG A 245 77.84 4.63 87.79
C ARG A 245 78.22 5.84 88.65
N ALA A 246 77.76 7.03 88.29
CA ALA A 246 78.01 8.26 89.05
C ALA A 246 77.51 8.13 90.50
N HIS A 247 76.35 7.50 90.70
CA HIS A 247 75.81 7.24 92.03
C HIS A 247 76.64 6.24 92.85
N ARG A 248 77.13 5.15 92.23
CA ARG A 248 78.05 4.21 92.92
C ARG A 248 79.37 4.89 93.29
N GLU A 249 79.93 5.70 92.39
CA GLU A 249 81.15 6.45 92.65
C GLU A 249 80.97 7.47 93.77
N ARG A 250 79.86 8.21 93.79
CA ARG A 250 79.52 9.13 94.87
C ARG A 250 79.46 8.41 96.22
N LYS A 251 78.77 7.27 96.30
CA LYS A 251 78.71 6.44 97.51
C LYS A 251 80.09 6.00 97.99
N ALA A 252 80.96 5.57 97.08
CA ALA A 252 82.33 5.18 97.43
C ALA A 252 83.16 6.36 97.96
N VAL A 253 82.98 7.57 97.40
CA VAL A 253 83.65 8.78 97.90
C VAL A 253 83.07 9.24 99.23
N GLU A 254 81.76 9.14 99.44
CA GLU A 254 81.07 9.38 100.73
C GLU A 254 81.61 8.44 101.83
N GLU A 255 81.76 7.14 101.54
CA GLU A 255 82.33 6.16 102.47
C GLU A 255 83.79 6.45 102.84
N GLU A 256 84.62 6.85 101.87
CA GLU A 256 86.01 7.27 102.13
C GLU A 256 86.07 8.58 102.92
N LEU A 257 85.17 9.53 102.66
CA LEU A 257 85.03 10.75 103.45
C LEU A 257 84.68 10.42 104.90
N GLU A 258 83.67 9.58 105.14
CA GLU A 258 83.30 9.13 106.48
C GLU A 258 84.46 8.45 107.20
N LYS A 259 85.29 7.69 106.48
CA LYS A 259 86.47 7.04 107.05
C LYS A 259 87.52 8.06 107.49
N VAL A 260 87.82 9.07 106.66
CA VAL A 260 88.71 10.18 107.05
C VAL A 260 88.15 10.95 108.26
N TYR A 261 86.82 11.16 108.32
CA TYR A 261 86.16 11.78 109.48
C TYR A 261 86.29 10.94 110.76
N ARG A 262 86.13 9.61 110.66
CA ARG A 262 86.26 8.68 111.79
C ARG A 262 87.70 8.57 112.32
N GLU A 263 88.70 8.71 111.46
CA GLU A 263 90.12 8.56 111.82
C GLU A 263 90.70 9.76 112.59
N GLY A 264 90.01 10.91 112.68
CA GLY A 264 90.27 11.97 113.67
C GLY A 264 91.67 12.64 113.65
N ARG A 265 92.46 12.44 112.60
CA ARG A 265 93.81 13.04 112.46
C ARG A 265 93.72 14.46 111.91
N CYS A 266 94.05 15.46 112.73
CA CYS A 266 94.00 16.88 112.37
C CYS A 266 95.36 17.40 111.89
N GLY A 267 95.64 17.29 110.59
CA GLY A 267 96.79 17.88 109.90
C GLY A 267 96.40 18.59 108.59
N GLU A 268 97.22 19.53 108.12
CA GLU A 268 97.04 20.24 106.83
C GLU A 268 96.91 19.30 105.60
N PRO A 269 97.67 18.18 105.47
CA PRO A 269 97.51 17.28 104.32
C PRO A 269 96.18 16.49 104.36
N GLU A 270 95.67 16.14 105.55
CA GLU A 270 94.37 15.48 105.71
C GLU A 270 93.20 16.40 105.35
N LEU A 271 93.29 17.69 105.70
CA LEU A 271 92.32 18.73 105.28
C LEU A 271 92.28 18.89 103.76
N ARG A 272 93.43 18.99 103.09
CA ARG A 272 93.48 19.04 101.61
C ARG A 272 92.89 17.80 100.95
N LYS A 273 93.14 16.61 101.52
CA LYS A 273 92.55 15.35 101.05
C LYS A 273 91.03 15.34 101.21
N MET A 274 90.53 15.81 102.35
CA MET A 274 89.10 15.94 102.63
C MET A 274 88.42 16.94 101.68
N GLU A 275 89.02 18.11 101.46
CA GLU A 275 88.53 19.12 100.51
C GLU A 275 88.48 18.56 99.08
N ALA A 276 89.51 17.83 98.65
CA ALA A 276 89.56 17.21 97.33
C ALA A 276 88.46 16.15 97.16
N LEU A 277 88.19 15.34 98.18
CA LEU A 277 87.10 14.36 98.15
C LEU A 277 85.72 15.03 98.14
N HIS A 278 85.51 16.11 98.91
CA HIS A 278 84.26 16.88 98.86
C HIS A 278 84.03 17.51 97.48
N GLN A 279 85.06 18.12 96.89
CA GLN A 279 84.96 18.67 95.53
C GLN A 279 84.65 17.58 94.51
N ARG A 280 85.22 16.37 94.68
CA ARG A 280 84.89 15.22 93.83
C ARG A 280 83.44 14.75 94.02
N CYS A 281 82.92 14.70 95.25
CA CYS A 281 81.50 14.40 95.50
C CYS A 281 80.58 15.43 94.85
N LEU A 282 80.85 16.72 95.04
CA LEU A 282 80.05 17.80 94.45
C LEU A 282 80.07 17.75 92.92
N ASN A 283 81.23 17.45 92.33
CA ASN A 283 81.34 17.29 90.88
C ASN A 283 80.59 16.05 90.38
N ALA A 284 80.64 14.93 91.10
CA ALA A 284 79.88 13.73 90.77
C ALA A 284 78.36 13.95 90.88
N GLU A 285 77.89 14.70 91.88
CA GLU A 285 76.47 15.03 92.00
C GLU A 285 76.01 15.97 90.89
N ARG A 286 76.78 17.01 90.56
CA ARG A 286 76.49 17.89 89.43
C ARG A 286 76.43 17.13 88.12
N GLN A 287 77.38 16.22 87.88
CA GLN A 287 77.40 15.39 86.69
C GLN A 287 76.20 14.45 86.64
N LYS A 288 75.80 13.87 87.78
CA LYS A 288 74.59 13.05 87.88
C LYS A 288 73.34 13.87 87.55
N GLU A 289 73.15 15.04 88.16
CA GLU A 289 72.03 15.95 87.88
C GLU A 289 71.99 16.36 86.40
N GLU A 290 73.15 16.66 85.80
CA GLU A 290 73.27 16.96 84.37
C GLU A 290 72.84 15.77 83.50
N THR A 291 73.33 14.56 83.81
CA THR A 291 72.91 13.34 83.08
C THR A 291 71.42 13.04 83.26
N GLU A 292 70.85 13.30 84.43
CA GLU A 292 69.42 13.10 84.74
C GLU A 292 68.52 14.08 83.96
N LEU A 293 68.93 15.35 83.85
CA LEU A 293 68.26 16.32 82.98
C LEU A 293 68.31 15.89 81.51
N THR A 294 69.46 15.41 81.04
CA THR A 294 69.57 14.94 79.65
C THR A 294 68.77 13.66 79.39
N LEU A 295 68.60 12.78 80.39
CA LEU A 295 67.76 11.58 80.31
C LEU A 295 66.28 11.96 80.24
N ASN A 296 65.81 12.83 81.14
CA ASN A 296 64.44 13.34 81.12
C ASN A 296 64.09 14.01 79.78
N THR A 297 65.05 14.73 79.20
CA THR A 297 64.89 15.35 77.87
C THR A 297 64.75 14.30 76.78
N THR A 298 65.60 13.26 76.74
CA THR A 298 65.49 12.20 75.71
C THR A 298 64.26 11.33 75.88
N GLN A 299 63.86 11.03 77.12
CA GLN A 299 62.61 10.30 77.39
C GLN A 299 61.38 11.09 76.95
N SER A 300 61.36 12.42 77.16
CA SER A 300 60.27 13.28 76.68
C SER A 300 60.22 13.32 75.15
N ASN A 301 61.37 13.37 74.49
CA ASN A 301 61.46 13.30 73.02
C ASN A 301 60.97 11.95 72.48
N MET A 302 61.33 10.85 73.14
CA MET A 302 60.88 9.50 72.77
C MET A 302 59.36 9.37 72.85
N LYS A 303 58.74 9.81 73.97
CA LYS A 303 57.28 9.81 74.12
C LYS A 303 56.58 10.62 73.05
N LYS A 304 57.15 11.77 72.66
CA LYS A 304 56.61 12.59 71.57
C LYS A 304 56.66 11.84 70.24
N LEU A 305 57.77 11.20 69.92
CA LEU A 305 57.91 10.38 68.71
C LEU A 305 56.91 9.21 68.72
N GLU A 306 56.75 8.51 69.84
CA GLU A 306 55.76 7.43 69.98
C GLU A 306 54.33 7.91 69.73
N MET A 307 53.96 9.08 70.27
CA MET A 307 52.68 9.71 69.99
C MET A 307 52.52 10.03 68.51
N ASP A 308 53.51 10.69 67.90
CA ASP A 308 53.49 11.04 66.48
C ASP A 308 53.33 9.77 65.59
N PHE A 309 54.00 8.67 65.92
CA PHE A 309 53.83 7.38 65.23
C PHE A 309 52.45 6.78 65.41
N SER A 310 51.88 6.85 66.61
CA SER A 310 50.53 6.34 66.87
C SER A 310 49.46 7.10 66.07
N GLU A 311 49.63 8.40 65.88
CA GLU A 311 48.74 9.22 65.07
C GLU A 311 48.84 8.85 63.58
N GLU A 312 50.06 8.72 63.04
CA GLU A 312 50.26 8.34 61.64
C GLU A 312 49.75 6.91 61.36
N LEU A 313 49.92 5.98 62.30
CA LEU A 313 49.33 4.64 62.20
C LEU A 313 47.80 4.70 62.11
N SER A 314 47.19 5.53 62.96
CA SER A 314 45.73 5.71 62.99
C SER A 314 45.21 6.32 61.68
N ARG A 315 45.94 7.30 61.12
CA ARG A 315 45.64 7.90 59.80
C ARG A 315 45.73 6.87 58.68
N CYS A 316 46.79 6.06 58.67
CA CYS A 316 46.96 5.00 57.67
C CYS A 316 45.83 3.96 57.76
N GLN A 317 45.44 3.56 58.97
CA GLN A 317 44.34 2.60 59.18
C GLN A 317 42.99 3.13 58.68
N GLU A 318 42.72 4.43 58.87
CA GLU A 318 41.48 5.03 58.39
C GLU A 318 41.45 5.13 56.86
N GLU A 319 42.55 5.50 56.21
CA GLU A 319 42.64 5.47 54.75
C GLU A 319 42.50 4.05 54.19
N VAL A 320 43.06 3.04 54.87
CA VAL A 320 42.83 1.63 54.51
C VAL A 320 41.35 1.26 54.59
N ARG A 321 40.64 1.63 55.68
CA ARG A 321 39.20 1.38 55.79
C ARG A 321 38.42 2.08 54.68
N ARG A 322 38.74 3.34 54.39
CA ARG A 322 38.09 4.12 53.34
C ARG A 322 38.28 3.47 51.96
N LEU A 323 39.49 3.03 51.64
CA LEU A 323 39.79 2.34 50.39
C LEU A 323 39.09 0.98 50.31
N GLN A 324 38.96 0.26 51.42
CA GLN A 324 38.21 -1.00 51.47
C GLN A 324 36.72 -0.80 51.17
N VAL A 325 36.09 0.25 51.71
CA VAL A 325 34.69 0.59 51.42
C VAL A 325 34.52 0.98 49.96
N ALA A 326 35.39 1.83 49.42
CA ALA A 326 35.34 2.21 48.01
C ALA A 326 35.51 1.00 47.07
N LEU A 327 36.41 0.07 47.42
CA LEU A 327 36.61 -1.17 46.67
C LEU A 327 35.37 -2.09 46.73
N ALA A 328 34.69 -2.18 47.88
CA ALA A 328 33.46 -2.95 48.01
C ALA A 328 32.34 -2.36 47.13
N SER A 329 32.13 -1.03 47.17
CA SER A 329 31.16 -0.33 46.31
C SER A 329 31.43 -0.59 44.83
N ALA A 330 32.68 -0.45 44.39
CA ALA A 330 33.06 -0.69 42.99
C ALA A 330 32.82 -2.14 42.55
N ARG A 331 32.97 -3.12 43.46
CA ARG A 331 32.67 -4.53 43.17
C ARG A 331 31.17 -4.79 43.03
N GLU A 332 30.36 -4.20 43.89
CA GLU A 332 28.90 -4.30 43.81
C GLU A 332 28.37 -3.66 42.51
N GLU A 333 28.86 -2.48 42.16
CA GLU A 333 28.54 -1.80 40.89
C GLU A 333 28.93 -2.66 39.68
N SER A 334 30.14 -3.25 39.70
CA SER A 334 30.57 -4.17 38.63
C SER A 334 29.68 -5.42 38.54
N SER A 335 29.17 -5.94 39.66
CA SER A 335 28.24 -7.07 39.67
C SER A 335 26.92 -6.67 39.02
N SER A 336 26.33 -5.55 39.45
CA SER A 336 25.08 -4.99 38.92
C SER A 336 25.15 -4.77 37.41
N ILE A 337 26.22 -4.13 36.93
CA ILE A 337 26.43 -3.90 35.49
C ILE A 337 26.55 -5.23 34.72
N SER A 338 27.18 -6.25 35.32
CA SER A 338 27.33 -7.56 34.68
C SER A 338 26.00 -8.32 34.57
N GLU A 339 25.13 -8.18 35.56
CA GLU A 339 23.78 -8.76 35.58
C GLU A 339 22.87 -8.08 34.56
N GLU A 340 22.88 -6.74 34.50
CA GLU A 340 22.15 -5.98 33.48
C GLU A 340 22.60 -6.35 32.06
N ARG A 341 23.92 -6.45 31.83
CA ARG A 341 24.46 -6.89 30.54
C ARG A 341 23.96 -8.29 30.17
N LEU A 342 23.92 -9.21 31.13
CA LEU A 342 23.43 -10.58 30.89
C LEU A 342 21.94 -10.58 30.56
N SER A 343 21.14 -9.81 31.29
CA SER A 343 19.70 -9.64 31.04
C SER A 343 19.44 -9.10 29.62
N LEU A 344 20.12 -8.02 29.25
CA LEU A 344 20.02 -7.44 27.90
C LEU A 344 20.47 -8.43 26.82
N GLN A 345 21.49 -9.24 27.07
CA GLN A 345 21.94 -10.27 26.14
C GLN A 345 20.87 -11.36 25.94
N GLN A 346 20.17 -11.77 27.00
CA GLN A 346 19.08 -12.73 26.93
C GLN A 346 17.87 -12.17 26.17
N GLU A 347 17.50 -10.92 26.43
CA GLU A 347 16.42 -10.22 25.71
C GLU A 347 16.77 -10.09 24.22
N ASN A 348 18.00 -9.71 23.88
CA ASN A 348 18.45 -9.61 22.50
C ASN A 348 18.37 -10.96 21.77
N GLN A 349 18.78 -12.05 22.43
CA GLN A 349 18.61 -13.40 21.88
C GLN A 349 17.14 -13.77 21.68
N GLN A 350 16.26 -13.35 22.59
CA GLN A 350 14.83 -13.61 22.46
C GLN A 350 14.23 -12.85 21.28
N LEU A 351 14.54 -11.55 21.14
CA LEU A 351 14.11 -10.75 20.00
C LEU A 351 14.59 -11.32 18.66
N HIS A 352 15.80 -11.88 18.60
CA HIS A 352 16.28 -12.57 17.41
C HIS A 352 15.44 -13.81 17.07
N ARG A 353 15.05 -14.61 18.06
CA ARG A 353 14.16 -15.77 17.86
C ARG A 353 12.79 -15.32 17.35
N ASP A 354 12.22 -14.28 17.94
CA ASP A 354 10.90 -13.74 17.58
C ASP A 354 10.92 -13.11 16.18
N MET A 355 12.00 -12.44 15.80
CA MET A 355 12.18 -11.94 14.44
C MET A 355 12.24 -13.09 13.42
N ASP A 356 12.93 -14.18 13.74
CA ASP A 356 13.03 -15.34 12.84
C ASP A 356 11.71 -16.12 12.72
N THR A 357 10.90 -16.19 13.78
CA THR A 357 9.53 -16.76 13.69
C THR A 357 8.64 -15.89 12.81
N LEU A 358 8.63 -14.57 13.02
CA LEU A 358 7.85 -13.64 12.19
C LEU A 358 8.28 -13.67 10.72
N ARG A 359 9.58 -13.82 10.42
CA ARG A 359 10.08 -14.01 9.05
C ARG A 359 9.51 -15.28 8.41
N LYS A 360 9.48 -16.39 9.14
CA LYS A 360 8.89 -17.65 8.63
C LYS A 360 7.40 -17.49 8.36
N GLU A 361 6.66 -16.86 9.27
CA GLU A 361 5.23 -16.57 9.11
C GLU A 361 4.96 -15.67 7.90
N CYS A 362 5.74 -14.61 7.71
CA CYS A 362 5.64 -13.72 6.56
C CYS A 362 5.85 -14.47 5.23
N VAL A 363 6.86 -15.35 5.15
CA VAL A 363 7.11 -16.17 3.96
C VAL A 363 5.96 -17.15 3.69
N LEU A 364 5.37 -17.75 4.72
CA LEU A 364 4.21 -18.62 4.58
C LEU A 364 2.99 -17.85 4.06
N ALA A 365 2.69 -16.69 4.64
CA ALA A 365 1.61 -15.81 4.20
C ALA A 365 1.81 -15.36 2.75
N GLN A 366 3.05 -15.00 2.36
CA GLN A 366 3.39 -14.63 0.99
C GLN A 366 3.17 -15.80 0.01
N ARG A 367 3.56 -17.03 0.39
CA ARG A 367 3.32 -18.22 -0.43
C ARG A 367 1.83 -18.50 -0.61
N GLN A 368 1.04 -18.40 0.45
CA GLN A 368 -0.41 -18.57 0.40
C GLN A 368 -1.07 -17.51 -0.51
N ALA A 369 -0.69 -16.24 -0.37
CA ALA A 369 -1.20 -15.18 -1.23
C ALA A 369 -0.85 -15.41 -2.71
N LYS A 370 0.39 -15.83 -3.01
CA LYS A 370 0.81 -16.19 -4.39
C LYS A 370 -0.02 -17.35 -4.95
N GLN A 371 -0.26 -18.38 -4.15
CA GLN A 371 -1.10 -19.52 -4.56
C GLN A 371 -2.55 -19.08 -4.83
N GLN A 372 -3.11 -18.22 -3.98
CA GLN A 372 -4.46 -17.69 -4.17
C GLN A 372 -4.57 -16.88 -5.47
N VAL A 373 -3.60 -15.99 -5.74
CA VAL A 373 -3.56 -15.21 -6.98
C VAL A 373 -3.43 -16.12 -8.20
N SER A 374 -2.54 -17.12 -8.16
CA SER A 374 -2.39 -18.09 -9.26
C SER A 374 -3.66 -18.87 -9.53
N CYS A 375 -4.38 -19.28 -8.47
CA CYS A 375 -5.67 -19.97 -8.58
C CYS A 375 -6.72 -19.06 -9.22
N MET A 376 -6.86 -17.83 -8.73
CA MET A 376 -7.79 -16.84 -9.29
C MET A 376 -7.48 -16.52 -10.76
N GLN A 377 -6.20 -16.40 -11.14
CA GLN A 377 -5.78 -16.19 -12.52
C GLN A 377 -6.18 -17.36 -13.42
N GLN A 378 -5.99 -18.59 -12.97
CA GLN A 378 -6.40 -19.77 -13.72
C GLN A 378 -7.93 -19.83 -13.90
N GLU A 379 -8.70 -19.55 -12.85
CA GLU A 379 -10.17 -19.50 -12.93
C GLU A 379 -10.66 -18.43 -13.92
N LEU A 380 -10.04 -17.24 -13.91
CA LEU A 380 -10.37 -16.17 -14.85
C LEU A 380 -10.03 -16.58 -16.29
N SER A 381 -8.85 -17.16 -16.53
CA SER A 381 -8.45 -17.63 -17.86
C SER A 381 -9.42 -18.68 -18.42
N VAL A 382 -9.86 -19.63 -17.59
CA VAL A 382 -10.88 -20.63 -17.99
C VAL A 382 -12.21 -19.96 -18.32
N LYS A 383 -12.64 -18.97 -17.52
CA LYS A 383 -13.87 -18.22 -17.78
C LYS A 383 -13.78 -17.42 -19.09
N GLU A 384 -12.67 -16.75 -19.35
CA GLU A 384 -12.41 -16.02 -20.60
C GLU A 384 -12.53 -16.96 -21.80
N GLN A 385 -11.81 -18.10 -21.78
CA GLN A 385 -11.88 -19.10 -22.85
C GLN A 385 -13.31 -19.63 -23.07
N SER A 386 -14.07 -19.84 -21.99
CA SER A 386 -15.46 -20.31 -22.09
C SER A 386 -16.39 -19.27 -22.73
N LEU A 387 -16.20 -17.98 -22.43
CA LEU A 387 -16.97 -16.89 -23.02
C LEU A 387 -16.60 -16.69 -24.49
N GLU A 388 -15.31 -16.78 -24.82
CA GLU A 388 -14.83 -16.73 -26.21
C GLU A 388 -15.36 -17.88 -27.06
N ALA A 389 -15.44 -19.10 -26.51
CA ALA A 389 -16.02 -20.23 -27.20
C ALA A 389 -17.51 -19.99 -27.48
N ARG A 390 -18.27 -19.56 -26.48
CA ARG A 390 -19.70 -19.26 -26.61
C ARG A 390 -19.98 -18.11 -27.58
N LEU A 391 -19.11 -17.10 -27.62
CA LEU A 391 -19.22 -15.99 -28.56
C LEU A 391 -18.98 -16.48 -30.00
N ARG A 392 -17.97 -17.32 -30.23
CA ARG A 392 -17.72 -17.96 -31.53
C ARG A 392 -18.91 -18.80 -32.01
N GLU A 393 -19.49 -19.62 -31.14
CA GLU A 393 -20.68 -20.42 -31.45
C GLU A 393 -21.87 -19.53 -31.87
N MET A 394 -22.10 -18.43 -31.14
CA MET A 394 -23.16 -17.48 -31.48
C MET A 394 -22.91 -16.83 -32.85
N GLU A 395 -21.69 -16.36 -33.11
CA GLU A 395 -21.33 -15.77 -34.40
C GLU A 395 -21.51 -16.75 -35.56
N GLU A 396 -21.14 -18.02 -35.37
CA GLU A 396 -21.29 -19.05 -36.37
C GLU A 396 -22.76 -19.38 -36.64
N SER A 397 -23.58 -19.50 -35.59
CA SER A 397 -25.04 -19.70 -35.72
C SER A 397 -25.74 -18.54 -36.43
N SER A 398 -25.28 -17.31 -36.18
CA SER A 398 -25.77 -16.10 -36.84
C SER A 398 -25.39 -16.08 -38.32
N LYS A 399 -24.12 -16.36 -38.64
CA LYS A 399 -23.64 -16.50 -40.02
C LYS A 399 -24.40 -17.58 -40.78
N SER A 400 -24.62 -18.76 -40.20
CA SER A 400 -25.37 -19.84 -40.84
C SER A 400 -26.84 -19.48 -41.08
N SER A 401 -27.47 -18.82 -40.11
CA SER A 401 -28.86 -18.37 -40.20
C SER A 401 -29.03 -17.29 -41.28
N ASN A 402 -28.13 -16.30 -41.32
CA ASN A 402 -28.11 -15.28 -42.36
C ASN A 402 -27.87 -15.89 -43.74
N ALA A 403 -26.93 -16.83 -43.87
CA ALA A 403 -26.72 -17.55 -45.14
C ALA A 403 -27.96 -18.36 -45.56
N GLY A 404 -28.74 -18.89 -44.61
CA GLY A 404 -30.04 -19.52 -44.86
C GLY A 404 -31.08 -18.52 -45.37
N LEU A 405 -31.23 -17.39 -44.68
CA LEU A 405 -32.15 -16.31 -45.06
C LEU A 405 -31.82 -15.71 -46.43
N SER A 406 -30.54 -15.42 -46.71
CA SER A 406 -30.12 -14.91 -48.02
C SER A 406 -30.45 -15.89 -49.14
N ARG A 407 -30.27 -17.20 -48.92
CA ARG A 407 -30.67 -18.24 -49.90
C ARG A 407 -32.18 -18.25 -50.14
N LEU A 408 -32.98 -18.18 -49.07
CA LEU A 408 -34.45 -18.11 -49.17
C LEU A 408 -34.91 -16.85 -49.90
N LEU A 409 -34.35 -15.69 -49.56
CA LEU A 409 -34.65 -14.42 -50.22
C LEU A 409 -34.29 -14.47 -51.72
N GLN A 410 -33.13 -15.02 -52.06
CA GLN A 410 -32.73 -15.17 -53.46
C GLN A 410 -33.64 -16.13 -54.22
N ALA A 411 -34.08 -17.23 -53.59
CA ALA A 411 -35.05 -18.15 -54.17
C ALA A 411 -36.41 -17.46 -54.38
N GLN A 412 -36.90 -16.71 -53.39
CA GLN A 412 -38.12 -15.92 -53.49
C GLN A 412 -38.03 -14.92 -54.65
N GLN A 413 -36.95 -14.13 -54.72
CA GLN A 413 -36.75 -13.13 -55.78
C GLN A 413 -36.75 -13.75 -57.18
N LYS A 414 -36.13 -14.93 -57.36
CA LYS A 414 -36.18 -15.68 -58.62
C LYS A 414 -37.62 -16.08 -58.98
N THR A 415 -38.38 -16.61 -58.03
CA THR A 415 -39.79 -17.00 -58.29
C THR A 415 -40.68 -15.81 -58.59
N THR A 416 -40.52 -14.69 -57.87
CA THR A 416 -41.25 -13.44 -58.12
C THR A 416 -40.92 -12.86 -59.49
N ASN A 417 -39.65 -12.87 -59.91
CA ASN A 417 -39.27 -12.47 -61.26
C ASN A 417 -39.96 -13.35 -62.30
N ARG A 418 -39.88 -14.68 -62.15
CA ARG A 418 -40.54 -15.61 -63.07
C ARG A 418 -42.04 -15.32 -63.22
N TYR A 419 -42.77 -15.14 -62.12
CA TYR A 419 -44.19 -14.77 -62.16
C TYR A 419 -44.43 -13.40 -62.80
N ARG A 420 -43.53 -12.43 -62.59
CA ARG A 420 -43.59 -11.12 -63.25
C ARG A 420 -43.38 -11.25 -64.76
N GLU A 421 -42.45 -12.09 -65.22
CA GLU A 421 -42.25 -12.39 -66.64
C GLU A 421 -43.47 -13.12 -67.23
N GLU A 422 -43.99 -14.15 -66.57
CA GLU A 422 -45.20 -14.87 -66.99
C GLU A 422 -46.41 -13.93 -67.10
N ALA A 423 -46.62 -13.04 -66.12
CA ALA A 423 -47.69 -12.05 -66.14
C ALA A 423 -47.52 -11.03 -67.28
N LYS A 424 -46.29 -10.56 -67.54
CA LYS A 424 -45.98 -9.69 -68.69
C LYS A 424 -46.29 -10.40 -70.01
N GLN A 425 -45.91 -11.66 -70.14
CA GLN A 425 -46.14 -12.45 -71.35
C GLN A 425 -47.63 -12.69 -71.58
N LEU A 426 -48.38 -13.07 -70.54
CA LEU A 426 -49.84 -13.21 -70.60
C LEU A 426 -50.52 -11.89 -71.00
N THR A 427 -50.12 -10.78 -70.37
CA THR A 427 -50.61 -9.44 -70.72
C THR A 427 -50.35 -9.11 -72.18
N HIS A 428 -49.14 -9.40 -72.69
CA HIS A 428 -48.80 -9.19 -74.09
C HIS A 428 -49.65 -10.05 -75.03
N THR A 429 -49.87 -11.34 -74.70
CA THR A 429 -50.74 -12.20 -75.50
C THR A 429 -52.19 -11.69 -75.56
N PHE A 430 -52.75 -11.25 -74.42
CA PHE A 430 -54.09 -10.66 -74.40
C PHE A 430 -54.19 -9.35 -75.19
N GLN A 431 -53.18 -8.48 -75.08
CA GLN A 431 -53.12 -7.25 -75.88
C GLN A 431 -53.13 -7.56 -77.38
N ASN A 432 -52.37 -8.56 -77.83
CA ASN A 432 -52.35 -8.99 -79.22
C ASN A 432 -53.71 -9.55 -79.68
N THR A 433 -54.37 -10.38 -78.85
CA THR A 433 -55.72 -10.89 -79.18
C THR A 433 -56.75 -9.76 -79.23
N VAL A 434 -56.69 -8.80 -78.30
CA VAL A 434 -57.59 -7.63 -78.32
C VAL A 434 -57.34 -6.78 -79.55
N SER A 435 -56.08 -6.56 -79.93
CA SER A 435 -55.73 -5.85 -81.17
C SER A 435 -56.29 -6.55 -82.41
N SER A 436 -56.11 -7.87 -82.50
CA SER A 436 -56.66 -8.69 -83.59
C SER A 436 -58.20 -8.66 -83.64
N LEU A 437 -58.87 -8.74 -82.49
CA LEU A 437 -60.32 -8.65 -82.42
C LEU A 437 -60.82 -7.25 -82.80
N ARG A 438 -60.10 -6.19 -82.43
CA ARG A 438 -60.42 -4.82 -82.87
C ARG A 438 -60.27 -4.67 -84.37
N SER A 439 -59.22 -5.22 -84.98
CA SER A 439 -59.06 -5.19 -86.44
C SER A 439 -60.16 -5.99 -87.14
N GLU A 440 -60.53 -7.16 -86.61
CA GLU A 440 -61.62 -7.96 -87.18
C GLU A 440 -62.98 -7.27 -87.02
N LEU A 441 -63.26 -6.67 -85.86
CA LEU A 441 -64.46 -5.88 -85.64
C LEU A 441 -64.56 -4.71 -86.63
N ASN A 442 -63.46 -3.99 -86.87
CA ASN A 442 -63.44 -2.92 -87.87
C ASN A 442 -63.70 -3.46 -89.28
N ARG A 443 -63.12 -4.61 -89.65
CA ARG A 443 -63.39 -5.27 -90.93
C ARG A 443 -64.88 -5.64 -91.07
N GLN A 444 -65.51 -6.16 -90.02
CA GLN A 444 -66.94 -6.46 -90.03
C GLN A 444 -67.80 -5.20 -90.11
N LYS A 445 -67.44 -4.12 -89.41
CA LYS A 445 -68.13 -2.82 -89.53
C LYS A 445 -68.09 -2.29 -90.96
N GLN A 446 -66.91 -2.26 -91.58
CA GLN A 446 -66.76 -1.86 -92.99
C GLN A 446 -67.64 -2.71 -93.92
N ARG A 447 -67.68 -4.03 -93.71
CA ARG A 447 -68.54 -4.93 -94.47
C ARG A 447 -70.04 -4.65 -94.26
N CYS A 448 -70.47 -4.34 -93.04
CA CYS A 448 -71.85 -3.94 -92.78
C CYS A 448 -72.20 -2.63 -93.51
N GLU A 449 -71.32 -1.62 -93.45
CA GLU A 449 -71.50 -0.35 -94.19
C GLU A 449 -71.59 -0.59 -95.71
N GLU A 450 -70.73 -1.45 -96.27
CA GLU A 450 -70.79 -1.86 -97.69
C GLU A 450 -72.13 -2.53 -98.04
N LEU A 451 -72.63 -3.42 -97.17
CA LEU A 451 -73.91 -4.10 -97.36
C LEU A 451 -75.11 -3.14 -97.21
N GLU A 452 -75.04 -2.18 -96.30
CA GLU A 452 -76.06 -1.12 -96.15
C GLU A 452 -76.14 -0.27 -97.42
N ILE A 453 -74.98 0.19 -97.93
CA ILE A 453 -74.92 0.91 -99.21
C ILE A 453 -75.51 0.04 -100.33
N GLN A 454 -75.16 -1.26 -100.37
CA GLN A 454 -75.71 -2.18 -101.37
C GLN A 454 -77.24 -2.31 -101.25
N LEU A 455 -77.77 -2.52 -100.03
CA LEU A 455 -79.20 -2.58 -99.78
C LEU A 455 -79.92 -1.30 -100.18
N GLU A 456 -79.37 -0.13 -99.87
CA GLU A 456 -79.93 1.15 -100.31
C GLU A 456 -79.97 1.26 -101.85
N THR A 457 -78.91 0.81 -102.53
CA THR A 457 -78.89 0.81 -104.01
C THR A 457 -79.93 -0.16 -104.59
N ASP A 458 -80.08 -1.34 -104.01
CA ASP A 458 -81.07 -2.32 -104.46
C ASP A 458 -82.50 -1.87 -104.14
N HIS A 459 -82.72 -1.20 -103.00
CA HIS A 459 -84.00 -0.61 -102.66
C HIS A 459 -84.39 0.51 -103.64
N LYS A 460 -83.44 1.36 -104.05
CA LYS A 460 -83.66 2.37 -105.12
C LYS A 460 -84.07 1.70 -106.43
N LYS A 461 -83.40 0.60 -106.83
CA LYS A 461 -83.80 -0.16 -108.02
C LYS A 461 -85.19 -0.77 -107.89
N ILE A 462 -85.56 -1.30 -106.71
CA ILE A 462 -86.89 -1.83 -106.46
C ILE A 462 -87.94 -0.72 -106.61
N LEU A 463 -87.73 0.47 -106.02
CA LEU A 463 -88.62 1.61 -106.19
C LEU A 463 -88.76 2.02 -107.66
N GLU A 464 -87.67 1.98 -108.44
CA GLU A 464 -87.72 2.19 -109.89
C GLU A 464 -88.58 1.12 -110.59
N PHE A 465 -88.41 -0.16 -110.24
CA PHE A 465 -89.22 -1.25 -110.77
C PHE A 465 -90.70 -1.15 -110.37
N GLU A 466 -91.01 -0.78 -109.12
CA GLU A 466 -92.37 -0.53 -108.65
C GLU A 466 -93.01 0.62 -109.42
N ARG A 467 -92.27 1.71 -109.67
CA ARG A 467 -92.75 2.82 -110.50
C ARG A 467 -93.06 2.36 -111.91
N GLN A 468 -92.17 1.58 -112.52
CA GLN A 468 -92.40 0.98 -113.84
C GLN A 468 -93.63 0.07 -113.83
N LEU A 469 -93.82 -0.73 -112.77
CA LEU A 469 -94.98 -1.60 -112.63
C LEU A 469 -96.28 -0.81 -112.58
N VAL A 470 -96.34 0.29 -111.81
CA VAL A 470 -97.52 1.18 -111.76
C VAL A 470 -97.76 1.84 -113.10
N GLU A 471 -96.72 2.34 -113.78
CA GLU A 471 -96.84 2.88 -115.14
C GLU A 471 -97.41 1.83 -116.12
N HIS A 472 -96.98 0.57 -116.01
CA HIS A 472 -97.52 -0.53 -116.79
C HIS A 472 -98.96 -0.87 -116.40
N GLN A 473 -99.31 -0.88 -115.12
CA GLN A 473 -100.68 -1.09 -114.64
C GLN A 473 -101.62 0.01 -115.13
N GLU A 474 -101.22 1.28 -115.10
CA GLU A 474 -101.98 2.39 -115.66
C GLU A 474 -102.17 2.24 -117.17
N LYS A 475 -101.12 1.88 -117.90
CA LYS A 475 -101.21 1.58 -119.34
C LYS A 475 -102.20 0.45 -119.59
N ASN A 476 -102.15 -0.62 -118.79
CA ASN A 476 -103.08 -1.73 -118.88
C ASN A 476 -104.52 -1.29 -118.58
N ALA A 477 -104.75 -0.53 -117.51
CA ALA A 477 -106.06 0.01 -117.17
C ALA A 477 -106.61 0.89 -118.30
N ARG A 478 -105.79 1.77 -118.90
CA ARG A 478 -106.19 2.58 -120.08
C ARG A 478 -106.54 1.71 -121.28
N LEU A 479 -105.76 0.67 -121.56
CA LEU A 479 -106.07 -0.29 -122.62
C LEU A 479 -107.36 -1.06 -122.32
N GLN A 480 -107.60 -1.43 -121.07
CA GLN A 480 -108.79 -2.12 -120.62
C GLN A 480 -110.02 -1.23 -120.76
N THR A 481 -109.95 0.04 -120.38
CA THR A 481 -111.03 1.02 -120.63
C THR A 481 -111.28 1.21 -122.13
N ARG A 482 -110.23 1.25 -122.96
CA ARG A 482 -110.38 1.30 -124.43
C ARG A 482 -111.01 0.03 -124.98
N LEU A 483 -110.67 -1.13 -124.43
CA LEU A 483 -111.25 -2.41 -124.78
C LEU A 483 -112.74 -2.42 -124.41
N SER A 484 -113.11 -2.03 -123.19
CA SER A 484 -114.50 -1.90 -122.76
C SER A 484 -115.29 -0.92 -123.63
N GLN A 485 -114.68 0.20 -124.02
CA GLN A 485 -115.31 1.16 -124.95
C GLN A 485 -115.47 0.58 -126.37
N ALA A 486 -114.51 -0.22 -126.85
CA ALA A 486 -114.60 -0.90 -128.14
C ALA A 486 -115.64 -2.03 -128.11
N GLU A 487 -115.72 -2.78 -127.01
CA GLU A 487 -116.76 -3.79 -126.75
C GLU A 487 -118.15 -3.17 -126.70
N HIS A 488 -118.30 -2.00 -126.07
CA HIS A 488 -119.57 -1.27 -126.06
C HIS A 488 -119.97 -0.81 -127.46
N ARG A 489 -119.03 -0.30 -128.27
CA ARG A 489 -119.27 0.07 -129.67
C ARG A 489 -119.59 -1.15 -130.55
N ALA A 490 -118.91 -2.28 -130.34
CA ALA A 490 -119.18 -3.53 -131.05
C ALA A 490 -120.57 -4.10 -130.70
N SER A 491 -120.96 -3.99 -129.43
CA SER A 491 -122.30 -4.39 -128.96
C SER A 491 -123.40 -3.49 -129.57
N SER A 492 -123.17 -2.18 -129.66
CA SER A 492 -124.09 -1.23 -130.32
C SER A 492 -124.16 -1.43 -131.84
N ALA A 493 -123.04 -1.78 -132.49
CA ALA A 493 -123.01 -2.11 -133.92
C ALA A 493 -123.71 -3.44 -134.23
N SER A 494 -123.63 -4.42 -133.32
CA SER A 494 -124.30 -5.71 -133.46
C SER A 494 -125.83 -5.61 -133.32
N GLN A 495 -126.36 -4.59 -132.63
CA GLN A 495 -127.81 -4.34 -132.54
C GLN A 495 -128.40 -3.64 -133.78
N GLN A 496 -127.59 -3.00 -134.63
CA GLN A 496 -128.07 -2.33 -135.86
C GLN A 496 -128.20 -3.26 -137.08
N VAL A 497 -127.74 -4.52 -136.99
CA VAL A 497 -127.70 -5.46 -138.13
C VAL A 497 -128.86 -6.49 -138.12
N GLN A 498 -129.67 -6.57 -137.06
CA GLN A 498 -130.70 -7.62 -136.92
C GLN A 498 -132.15 -7.23 -137.30
N THR A 499 -132.41 -6.08 -137.94
CA THR A 499 -133.80 -5.69 -138.31
C THR A 499 -134.05 -5.38 -139.81
N HIS A 500 -133.22 -5.84 -140.74
CA HIS A 500 -133.54 -5.81 -142.18
C HIS A 500 -133.54 -7.20 -142.86
N THR A 501 -134.70 -7.51 -143.44
CA THR A 501 -135.10 -8.54 -144.44
C THR A 501 -135.53 -9.93 -143.95
N PRO A 502 -136.47 -10.57 -144.65
CA PRO A 502 -137.83 -10.15 -145.06
C PRO A 502 -138.94 -10.87 -144.29
#